data_AF-A0A1L5KGC4-F1
#
_entry.id   AF-A0A1L5KGC4-F1
#
_cell.length_a   1.000
_cell.length_b   1.000
_cell.length_c   1.000
_cell.angle_alpha   90.00
_cell.angle_beta   90.00
_cell.angle_gamma   90.00
#
_symmetry.space_group_name_H-M   'P 1'
#
loop_
_entity.id
_entity.type
_entity.pdbx_description
1 polymer ?
#
loop_
_entity_poly.entity_id
_entity_poly.type
_entity_poly.pdbx_seq_one_letter_code
_entity_poly.pdbx_strand_id
1 'polypeptide(L)'
;MDNFSFDDFIVELKTTFNNKSSALSRALKDIGWEQEEEASGANEYNEFVQSLVDSMLNNSAVRRKFDEQVYRLGFDDPGTIRETVDEFCFLADVNWYLGLGLLNSNQNEAIQCILIGIENLDYCRGIVEHELWQQQQAKKTDVPVKGGKEKAARFEPVKNEIIRLLHVKSSPEGWLHKQDALRDIEDEINDYIAIHGWPSATDKNNKSKNEAELFALRERTIMDWSRNDPDVKSAFERVLKPKKRQTR
;
A
#
# COMPACT_ATOMS: atom_id res chain seq x y z
N MET A 1 4.21 -48.87 16.82
CA MET A 1 3.43 -47.65 16.99
C MET A 1 4.00 -46.98 18.21
N ASP A 2 4.61 -45.81 18.04
CA ASP A 2 5.13 -45.03 19.15
C ASP A 2 3.99 -44.74 20.15
N ASN A 3 4.31 -44.76 21.44
CA ASN A 3 3.36 -44.51 22.52
C ASN A 3 2.82 -43.08 22.40
N PHE A 4 1.63 -42.93 21.82
CA PHE A 4 0.91 -41.67 21.85
C PHE A 4 0.60 -41.30 23.31
N SER A 5 1.03 -40.11 23.71
CA SER A 5 0.76 -39.52 25.00
C SER A 5 -0.23 -38.37 24.81
N PHE A 6 -1.44 -38.54 25.36
CA PHE A 6 -2.48 -37.52 25.27
C PHE A 6 -2.03 -36.21 25.93
N ASP A 7 -1.33 -36.30 27.06
CA ASP A 7 -0.83 -35.12 27.77
C ASP A 7 0.19 -34.35 26.93
N ASP A 8 1.12 -35.05 26.27
CA ASP A 8 2.09 -34.42 25.37
C ASP A 8 1.41 -33.75 24.18
N PHE A 9 0.38 -34.41 23.61
CA PHE A 9 -0.43 -33.82 22.54
C PHE A 9 -1.15 -32.54 22.98
N ILE A 10 -1.72 -32.51 24.20
CA ILE A 10 -2.35 -31.29 24.74
C ILE A 10 -1.30 -30.18 24.96
N VAL A 11 -0.08 -30.52 25.39
CA VAL A 11 1.02 -29.55 25.51
C VAL A 11 1.40 -28.96 24.16
N GLU A 12 1.45 -29.76 23.10
CA GLU A 12 1.69 -29.29 21.73
C GLU A 12 0.59 -28.35 21.25
N LEU A 13 -0.68 -28.67 21.52
CA LEU A 13 -1.81 -27.80 21.17
C LEU A 13 -1.77 -26.46 21.92
N LYS A 14 -1.44 -26.45 23.22
CA LYS A 14 -1.22 -25.23 24.01
C LYS A 14 -0.11 -24.36 23.44
N THR A 15 1.02 -24.98 23.10
CA THR A 15 2.14 -24.28 22.46
C THR A 15 1.72 -23.69 21.12
N THR A 16 0.97 -24.44 20.32
CA THR A 16 0.47 -24.01 19.01
C THR A 16 -0.47 -22.81 19.12
N PHE A 17 -1.45 -22.87 20.02
CA PHE A 17 -2.40 -21.78 20.24
C PHE A 17 -1.69 -20.49 20.68
N ASN A 18 -0.81 -20.59 21.69
CA ASN A 18 -0.07 -19.43 22.21
C ASN A 18 0.83 -18.78 21.14
N ASN A 19 1.51 -19.59 20.33
CA ASN A 19 2.35 -19.11 19.24
C ASN A 19 1.54 -18.38 18.17
N LYS A 20 0.37 -18.91 17.81
CA LYS A 20 -0.53 -18.31 16.82
C LYS A 20 -1.17 -17.02 17.34
N SER A 21 -1.66 -17.03 18.58
CA SER A 21 -2.18 -15.84 19.25
C SER A 21 -1.13 -14.72 19.30
N SER A 22 0.09 -15.04 19.75
CA SER A 22 1.20 -14.08 19.78
C SER A 22 1.60 -13.57 18.39
N ALA A 23 1.44 -14.38 17.33
CA ALA A 23 1.70 -13.96 15.97
C ALA A 23 0.62 -13.03 15.43
N LEU A 24 -0.65 -13.32 15.75
CA LEU A 24 -1.78 -12.48 15.39
C LEU A 24 -1.70 -11.12 16.06
N SER A 25 -1.41 -11.05 17.37
CA SER A 25 -1.23 -9.77 18.08
C SER A 25 -0.18 -8.89 17.43
N ARG A 26 0.98 -9.47 17.05
CA ARG A 26 2.02 -8.73 16.31
C ARG A 26 1.53 -8.20 14.97
N ALA A 27 0.79 -9.02 14.21
CA ALA A 27 0.28 -8.63 12.90
C ALA A 27 -0.78 -7.51 13.00
N LEU A 28 -1.67 -7.57 14.01
CA LEU A 28 -2.65 -6.52 14.30
C LEU A 28 -1.98 -5.19 14.65
N LYS A 29 -0.89 -5.23 15.41
CA LYS A 29 -0.07 -4.06 15.71
C LYS A 29 0.55 -3.44 14.46
N ASP A 30 1.09 -4.27 13.56
CA ASP A 30 1.72 -3.80 12.33
C ASP A 30 0.75 -3.07 11.38
N ILE A 31 -0.53 -3.45 11.38
CA ILE A 31 -1.58 -2.76 10.60
C ILE A 31 -2.27 -1.63 11.36
N GLY A 32 -1.86 -1.35 12.60
CA GLY A 32 -2.41 -0.28 13.43
C GLY A 32 -3.82 -0.55 13.95
N TRP A 33 -4.19 -1.83 14.12
CA TRP A 33 -5.51 -2.25 14.62
C TRP A 33 -5.53 -2.56 16.11
N GLU A 34 -4.40 -2.41 16.82
CA GLU A 34 -4.42 -2.41 18.29
C GLU A 34 -5.42 -1.37 18.81
N GLN A 35 -6.34 -1.81 19.66
CA GLN A 35 -7.04 -0.91 20.57
C GLN A 35 -5.99 -0.34 21.53
N GLU A 36 -6.05 0.96 21.84
CA GLU A 36 -5.32 1.49 22.99
C GLU A 36 -5.70 0.65 24.21
N GLU A 37 -4.78 -0.19 24.70
CA GLU A 37 -4.96 -0.94 25.94
C GLU A 37 -5.07 0.07 27.10
N GLU A 38 -6.28 0.48 27.43
CA GLU A 38 -6.58 0.72 28.84
C GLU A 38 -6.54 -0.66 29.51
N ALA A 39 -5.52 -0.90 30.32
CA ALA A 39 -5.29 -2.17 31.03
C ALA A 39 -6.52 -2.69 31.84
N SER A 40 -7.54 -1.85 32.07
CA SER A 40 -8.84 -2.24 32.63
C SER A 40 -9.69 -3.11 31.69
N GLY A 41 -9.70 -2.84 30.38
CA GLY A 41 -10.59 -3.52 29.43
C GLY A 41 -10.17 -4.96 29.10
N ALA A 42 -8.87 -5.25 29.10
CA ALA A 42 -8.36 -6.60 28.88
C ALA A 42 -8.75 -7.57 30.02
N ASN A 43 -8.80 -7.08 31.25
CA ASN A 43 -9.22 -7.87 32.40
C ASN A 43 -10.73 -8.15 32.36
N GLU A 44 -11.54 -7.14 32.02
CA GLU A 44 -13.00 -7.29 31.84
C GLU A 44 -13.35 -8.27 30.71
N TYR A 45 -12.65 -8.21 29.58
CA TYR A 45 -12.86 -9.15 28.46
C TYR A 45 -12.55 -10.59 28.86
N ASN A 46 -11.39 -10.83 29.49
CA ASN A 46 -11.02 -12.17 29.92
C ASN A 46 -12.00 -12.72 30.97
N GLU A 47 -12.41 -11.90 31.95
CA GLU A 47 -13.44 -12.26 32.93
C GLU A 47 -14.78 -12.61 32.27
N PHE A 48 -15.19 -11.84 31.25
CA PHE A 48 -16.39 -12.13 30.48
C PHE A 48 -16.31 -13.48 29.75
N VAL A 49 -15.21 -13.76 29.05
CA VAL A 49 -15.02 -15.03 28.33
C VAL A 49 -15.05 -16.21 29.30
N GLN A 50 -14.31 -16.13 30.41
CA GLN A 50 -14.30 -17.18 31.44
C GLN A 50 -15.71 -17.41 32.01
N SER A 51 -16.43 -16.35 32.38
CA SER A 51 -17.80 -16.46 32.91
C SER A 51 -18.78 -17.09 31.91
N LEU A 52 -18.63 -16.79 30.62
CA LEU A 52 -19.45 -17.38 29.56
C LEU A 52 -19.14 -18.88 29.41
N VAL A 53 -17.86 -19.24 29.37
CA VAL A 53 -17.39 -20.63 29.27
C VAL A 53 -17.84 -21.45 30.46
N ASP A 54 -17.67 -20.95 31.68
CA ASP A 54 -18.15 -21.61 32.91
C ASP A 54 -19.66 -21.85 32.85
N SER A 55 -20.43 -20.89 32.34
CA SER A 55 -21.88 -21.04 32.16
C SER A 55 -22.23 -22.14 31.15
N MET A 56 -21.46 -22.27 30.06
CA MET A 56 -21.66 -23.33 29.06
C MET A 56 -21.28 -24.71 29.58
N LEU A 57 -20.19 -24.82 30.35
CA LEU A 57 -19.74 -26.08 30.96
C LEU A 57 -20.78 -26.61 31.96
N ASN A 58 -21.45 -25.73 32.69
CA ASN A 58 -22.43 -26.09 33.71
C ASN A 58 -23.88 -26.19 33.18
N ASN A 59 -24.17 -25.64 32.00
CA ASN A 59 -25.52 -25.60 31.44
C ASN A 59 -25.54 -25.82 29.92
N SER A 60 -25.95 -27.01 29.51
CA SER A 60 -26.03 -27.41 28.10
C SER A 60 -27.01 -26.57 27.27
N ALA A 61 -28.03 -25.95 27.89
CA ALA A 61 -28.93 -25.04 27.18
C ALA A 61 -28.24 -23.73 26.79
N VAL A 62 -27.31 -23.24 27.63
CA VAL A 62 -26.48 -22.07 27.31
C VAL A 62 -25.53 -22.41 26.17
N ARG A 63 -24.87 -23.57 26.23
CA ARG A 63 -24.01 -24.07 25.14
C ARG A 63 -24.76 -24.16 23.82
N ARG A 64 -25.93 -24.81 23.79
CA ARG A 64 -26.75 -24.94 22.57
C ARG A 64 -27.14 -23.57 22.00
N LYS A 65 -27.52 -22.62 22.86
CA LYS A 65 -27.88 -21.27 22.42
C LYS A 65 -26.69 -20.53 21.81
N PHE A 66 -25.50 -20.68 22.38
CA PHE A 66 -24.27 -20.14 21.83
C PHE A 66 -23.98 -20.73 20.44
N ASP A 67 -24.03 -22.06 20.31
CA ASP A 67 -23.78 -22.73 19.03
C ASP A 67 -24.79 -22.31 17.94
N GLU A 68 -26.07 -22.13 18.31
CA GLU A 68 -27.09 -21.58 17.40
C GLU A 68 -26.79 -20.13 16.98
N GLN A 69 -26.21 -19.30 17.86
CA GLN A 69 -25.81 -17.94 17.52
C GLN A 69 -24.61 -17.94 16.57
N VAL A 70 -23.59 -18.75 16.84
CA VAL A 70 -22.42 -18.90 15.96
C VAL A 70 -22.84 -19.39 14.57
N TYR A 71 -23.74 -20.37 14.50
CA TYR A 71 -24.27 -20.84 13.23
C TYR A 71 -24.94 -19.71 12.43
N ARG A 72 -25.73 -18.86 13.09
CA ARG A 72 -26.42 -17.74 12.43
C ARG A 72 -25.47 -16.66 11.93
N LEU A 73 -24.42 -16.35 12.69
CA LEU A 73 -23.39 -15.39 12.26
C LEU A 73 -22.78 -15.76 10.90
N GLY A 74 -22.67 -17.07 10.60
CA GLY A 74 -22.20 -17.54 9.28
C GLY A 74 -23.13 -17.25 8.10
N PHE A 75 -24.36 -16.79 8.33
CA PHE A 75 -25.35 -16.44 7.29
C PHE A 75 -25.66 -14.95 7.22
N ASP A 76 -25.21 -14.16 8.18
CA ASP A 76 -25.40 -12.71 8.17
C ASP A 76 -24.42 -12.07 7.16
N ASP A 77 -24.80 -10.90 6.62
CA ASP A 77 -23.89 -10.15 5.74
C ASP A 77 -22.61 -9.83 6.52
N PRO A 78 -21.42 -10.14 5.98
CA PRO A 78 -20.18 -9.92 6.70
C PRO A 78 -20.06 -8.43 7.04
N GLY A 79 -19.78 -8.15 8.32
CA GLY A 79 -19.47 -6.81 8.79
C GLY A 79 -18.19 -6.26 8.14
N THR A 80 -17.65 -5.21 8.73
CA THR A 80 -16.31 -4.75 8.36
C THR A 80 -15.28 -5.85 8.62
N ILE A 81 -14.18 -5.83 7.86
CA ILE A 81 -13.07 -6.79 8.03
C ILE A 81 -12.58 -6.83 9.49
N ARG A 82 -12.58 -5.67 10.15
CA ARG A 82 -12.23 -5.56 11.56
C ARG A 82 -13.23 -6.30 12.46
N GLU A 83 -14.52 -6.06 12.28
CA GLU A 83 -15.57 -6.77 13.05
C GLU A 83 -15.46 -8.29 12.85
N THR A 84 -15.22 -8.74 11.62
CA THR A 84 -15.00 -10.18 11.33
C THR A 84 -13.77 -10.74 12.06
N VAL A 85 -12.67 -10.00 12.12
CA VAL A 85 -11.47 -10.41 12.88
C VAL A 85 -11.75 -10.42 14.38
N ASP A 86 -12.47 -9.43 14.91
CA ASP A 86 -12.84 -9.36 16.33
C ASP A 86 -13.75 -10.55 16.72
N GLU A 87 -14.71 -10.90 15.87
CA GLU A 87 -15.58 -12.07 16.04
C GLU A 87 -14.79 -13.38 16.06
N PHE A 88 -13.89 -13.59 15.11
CA PHE A 88 -13.06 -14.80 15.08
C PHE A 88 -12.08 -14.86 16.26
N CYS A 89 -11.53 -13.74 16.72
CA CYS A 89 -10.73 -13.68 17.96
C CYS A 89 -11.56 -14.11 19.17
N PHE A 90 -12.78 -13.59 19.30
CA PHE A 90 -13.70 -13.99 20.37
C PHE A 90 -14.04 -15.49 20.32
N LEU A 91 -14.35 -16.02 19.13
CA LEU A 91 -14.62 -17.44 18.94
C LEU A 91 -13.37 -18.30 19.22
N ALA A 92 -12.17 -17.80 18.93
CA ALA A 92 -10.93 -18.49 19.26
C ALA A 92 -10.77 -18.67 20.77
N ASP A 93 -10.94 -17.60 21.54
CA ASP A 93 -10.82 -17.63 23.00
C ASP A 93 -11.90 -18.49 23.66
N VAL A 94 -13.15 -18.35 23.24
CA VAL A 94 -14.26 -19.14 23.79
C VAL A 94 -14.03 -20.64 23.57
N ASN A 95 -13.68 -21.05 22.35
CA ASN A 95 -13.45 -22.46 22.04
C ASN A 95 -12.18 -22.99 22.71
N TRP A 96 -11.15 -22.16 22.84
CA TRP A 96 -9.94 -22.50 23.60
C TRP A 96 -10.25 -22.84 25.05
N TYR A 97 -10.87 -21.93 25.79
CA TYR A 97 -11.17 -22.13 27.21
C TYR A 97 -12.21 -23.22 27.44
N LEU A 98 -13.22 -23.33 26.57
CA LEU A 98 -14.19 -24.41 26.66
C LEU A 98 -13.53 -25.78 26.45
N GLY A 99 -12.64 -25.88 25.47
CA GLY A 99 -11.89 -27.10 25.22
C GLY A 99 -11.03 -27.51 26.41
N LEU A 100 -10.35 -26.55 27.06
CA LEU A 100 -9.61 -26.80 28.29
C LEU A 100 -10.51 -27.30 29.44
N GLY A 101 -11.70 -26.72 29.60
CA GLY A 101 -12.66 -27.13 30.63
C GLY A 101 -13.22 -28.55 30.42
N LEU A 102 -13.25 -29.03 29.18
CA LEU A 102 -13.78 -30.35 28.83
C LEU A 102 -12.74 -31.48 28.87
N LEU A 103 -11.44 -31.19 29.05
CA LEU A 103 -10.37 -32.19 28.96
C LEU A 103 -10.59 -33.42 29.87
N ASN A 104 -11.17 -33.23 31.05
CA ASN A 104 -11.39 -34.30 32.02
C ASN A 104 -12.75 -35.00 31.88
N SER A 105 -13.72 -34.39 31.18
CA SER A 105 -15.10 -34.87 31.10
C SER A 105 -15.47 -35.40 29.71
N ASN A 106 -14.93 -34.81 28.65
CA ASN A 106 -15.18 -35.18 27.26
C ASN A 106 -13.97 -34.83 26.37
N GLN A 107 -12.98 -35.73 26.30
CA GLN A 107 -11.73 -35.51 25.55
C GLN A 107 -11.94 -35.24 24.05
N ASN A 108 -12.91 -35.90 23.43
CA ASN A 108 -13.17 -35.72 22.00
C ASN A 108 -13.68 -34.31 21.71
N GLU A 109 -14.66 -33.84 22.49
CA GLU A 109 -15.20 -32.48 22.36
C GLU A 109 -14.16 -31.43 22.76
N ALA A 110 -13.35 -31.72 23.78
CA ALA A 110 -12.23 -30.88 24.18
C ALA A 110 -11.25 -30.63 23.03
N ILE A 111 -10.80 -31.68 22.36
CA ILE A 111 -9.91 -31.57 21.19
C ILE A 111 -10.58 -30.80 20.07
N GLN A 112 -11.87 -31.07 19.77
CA GLN A 112 -12.59 -30.34 18.73
C GLN A 112 -12.64 -28.83 19.01
N CYS A 113 -13.00 -28.43 20.23
CA CYS A 113 -13.02 -27.03 20.61
C CYS A 113 -11.63 -26.40 20.52
N ILE A 114 -10.58 -27.07 21.01
CA ILE A 114 -9.21 -26.57 20.90
C ILE A 114 -8.80 -26.35 19.43
N LEU A 115 -9.10 -27.30 18.55
CA LEU A 115 -8.77 -27.18 17.13
C LEU A 115 -9.55 -26.06 16.44
N ILE A 116 -10.83 -25.90 16.75
CA ILE A 116 -11.64 -24.76 16.27
C ILE A 116 -11.04 -23.44 16.74
N GLY A 117 -10.58 -23.37 18.00
CA GLY A 117 -9.92 -22.19 18.52
C GLY A 117 -8.66 -21.82 17.74
N ILE A 118 -7.83 -22.82 17.40
CA ILE A 118 -6.63 -22.66 16.58
C ILE A 118 -6.99 -22.24 15.14
N GLU A 119 -8.02 -22.83 14.55
CA GLU A 119 -8.47 -22.54 13.19
C GLU A 119 -8.95 -21.09 13.05
N ASN A 120 -9.71 -20.59 14.03
CA ASN A 120 -10.15 -19.19 14.06
C ASN A 120 -8.96 -18.22 14.11
N LEU A 121 -7.89 -18.52 14.86
CA LEU A 121 -6.67 -17.70 14.85
C LEU A 121 -5.99 -17.69 13.48
N ASP A 122 -6.00 -18.82 12.76
CA ASP A 122 -5.45 -18.89 11.40
C ASP A 122 -6.30 -18.08 10.40
N TYR A 123 -7.63 -18.09 10.54
CA TYR A 123 -8.52 -17.24 9.75
C TYR A 123 -8.24 -15.76 9.98
N CYS A 124 -8.19 -15.31 11.25
CA CYS A 124 -7.83 -13.93 11.60
C CYS A 124 -6.51 -13.53 10.96
N ARG A 125 -5.50 -14.40 11.10
CA ARG A 125 -4.16 -14.13 10.57
C ARG A 125 -4.17 -13.99 9.05
N GLY A 126 -4.86 -14.88 8.33
CA GLY A 126 -4.96 -14.80 6.87
C GLY A 126 -5.58 -13.47 6.40
N ILE A 127 -6.62 -13.01 7.08
CA ILE A 127 -7.28 -11.73 6.80
C ILE A 127 -6.32 -10.56 7.06
N VAL A 128 -5.68 -10.51 8.23
CA VAL A 128 -4.76 -9.44 8.63
C VAL A 128 -3.54 -9.38 7.71
N GLU A 129 -2.97 -10.51 7.33
CA GLU A 129 -1.84 -10.57 6.38
C GLU A 129 -2.24 -10.08 4.99
N HIS A 130 -3.47 -10.36 4.55
CA HIS A 130 -4.00 -9.85 3.29
C HIS A 130 -4.15 -8.32 3.31
N GLU A 131 -4.68 -7.75 4.40
CA GLU A 131 -4.77 -6.30 4.58
C GLU A 131 -3.41 -5.62 4.60
N LEU A 132 -2.44 -6.20 5.32
CA LEU A 132 -1.06 -5.71 5.33
C LEU A 132 -0.46 -5.72 3.91
N TRP A 133 -0.70 -6.79 3.16
CA TRP A 133 -0.25 -6.89 1.77
C TRP A 133 -0.88 -5.79 0.90
N GLN A 134 -2.19 -5.54 1.00
CA GLN A 134 -2.87 -4.47 0.25
C GLN A 134 -2.27 -3.09 0.56
N GLN A 135 -2.05 -2.78 1.85
CA GLN A 135 -1.42 -1.52 2.26
C GLN A 135 -0.01 -1.36 1.67
N GLN A 136 0.78 -2.43 1.60
CA GLN A 136 2.10 -2.41 0.99
C GLN A 136 2.04 -2.20 -0.52
N GLN A 137 1.06 -2.78 -1.22
CA GLN A 137 0.87 -2.55 -2.66
C GLN A 137 0.48 -1.11 -2.96
N ALA A 138 -0.44 -0.52 -2.17
CA ALA A 138 -0.82 0.88 -2.30
C ALA A 138 0.39 1.82 -2.12
N LYS A 139 1.27 1.54 -1.15
CA LYS A 139 2.52 2.29 -0.97
C LYS A 139 3.46 2.17 -2.17
N LYS A 140 3.53 0.99 -2.82
CA LYS A 140 4.38 0.78 -4.02
C LYS A 140 3.88 1.54 -5.24
N THR A 141 2.58 1.79 -5.39
CA THR A 141 2.04 2.56 -6.52
C THR A 141 2.27 4.07 -6.40
N ASP A 142 2.37 4.61 -5.18
CA ASP A 142 2.56 6.05 -4.96
C ASP A 142 4.00 6.53 -5.18
N VAL A 143 4.99 5.69 -4.91
CA VAL A 143 6.42 6.06 -5.00
C VAL A 143 6.86 6.37 -6.46
N PRO A 144 6.49 5.58 -7.50
CA PRO A 144 6.80 5.89 -8.89
C PRO A 144 6.16 7.19 -9.38
N VAL A 145 4.93 7.49 -8.94
CA VAL A 145 4.19 8.69 -9.36
C VAL A 145 4.85 9.95 -8.80
N LYS A 146 5.28 9.93 -7.53
CA LYS A 146 6.04 11.04 -6.93
C LYS A 146 7.41 11.20 -7.60
N GLY A 147 8.15 10.11 -7.81
CA GLY A 147 9.45 10.15 -8.47
C GLY A 147 9.41 10.65 -9.92
N GLY A 148 8.34 10.34 -10.66
CA GLY A 148 8.12 10.86 -12.01
C GLY A 148 7.84 12.37 -12.03
N LYS A 149 6.97 12.85 -11.12
CA LYS A 149 6.66 14.28 -10.97
C LYS A 149 7.88 15.10 -10.54
N GLU A 150 8.65 14.61 -9.57
CA GLU A 150 9.88 15.28 -9.12
C GLU A 150 10.94 15.34 -10.22
N LYS A 151 11.08 14.28 -11.04
CA LYS A 151 11.99 14.30 -12.20
C LYS A 151 11.56 15.32 -13.25
N ALA A 152 10.27 15.43 -13.54
CA ALA A 152 9.76 16.41 -14.50
C ALA A 152 9.95 17.86 -14.00
N ALA A 153 9.72 18.11 -12.72
CA ALA A 153 9.85 19.44 -12.11
C ALA A 153 11.29 20.00 -12.16
N ARG A 154 12.31 19.15 -12.21
CA ARG A 154 13.72 19.61 -12.33
C ARG A 154 14.00 20.34 -13.63
N PHE A 155 13.21 20.11 -14.67
CA PHE A 155 13.35 20.77 -15.97
C PHE A 155 12.63 22.12 -16.05
N GLU A 156 11.83 22.48 -15.05
CA GLU A 156 11.04 23.70 -15.04
C GLU A 156 11.86 24.99 -15.23
N PRO A 157 13.03 25.17 -14.59
CA PRO A 157 13.87 26.35 -14.82
C PRO A 157 14.31 26.48 -16.28
N VAL A 158 14.69 25.37 -16.92
CA VAL A 158 15.13 25.35 -18.33
C VAL A 158 13.94 25.63 -19.26
N LYS A 159 12.77 25.06 -18.99
CA LYS A 159 11.55 25.35 -19.77
C LYS A 159 11.17 26.82 -19.70
N ASN A 160 11.19 27.40 -18.49
CA ASN A 160 10.91 28.82 -18.29
C ASN A 160 11.90 29.72 -19.04
N GLU A 161 13.18 29.34 -19.05
CA GLU A 161 14.19 30.07 -19.80
C GLU A 161 13.96 30.00 -21.32
N ILE A 162 13.60 28.81 -21.85
CA ILE A 162 13.23 28.65 -23.26
C ILE A 162 12.04 29.56 -23.59
N ILE A 163 10.99 29.57 -22.77
CA ILE A 163 9.81 30.42 -22.96
C ILE A 163 10.22 31.90 -22.96
N ARG A 164 11.07 32.31 -22.01
CA ARG A 164 11.59 33.68 -21.92
C ARG A 164 12.36 34.07 -23.19
N LEU A 165 13.28 33.23 -23.65
CA LEU A 165 14.09 33.50 -24.84
C LEU A 165 13.25 33.57 -26.12
N LEU A 166 12.29 32.65 -26.28
CA LEU A 166 11.34 32.69 -27.40
C LEU A 166 10.60 34.03 -27.44
N HIS A 167 10.15 34.55 -26.29
CA HIS A 167 9.47 35.84 -26.23
C HIS A 167 10.40 37.02 -26.50
N VAL A 168 11.61 37.03 -25.95
CA VAL A 168 12.58 38.14 -26.09
C VAL A 168 13.11 38.25 -27.52
N LYS A 169 13.38 37.11 -28.17
CA LYS A 169 13.97 37.07 -29.52
C LYS A 169 12.96 37.07 -30.64
N SER A 170 11.66 37.04 -30.32
CA SER A 170 10.61 37.02 -31.34
C SER A 170 10.62 38.30 -32.16
N SER A 171 10.79 38.17 -33.47
CA SER A 171 10.54 39.24 -34.44
C SER A 171 9.02 39.46 -34.60
N PRO A 172 8.54 40.68 -34.89
CA PRO A 172 7.12 40.94 -35.17
C PRO A 172 6.52 40.05 -36.27
N GLU A 173 7.36 39.60 -37.20
CA GLU A 173 6.97 38.68 -38.27
C GLU A 173 6.92 37.22 -37.83
N GLY A 174 7.51 36.85 -36.69
CA GLY A 174 7.60 35.47 -36.18
C GLY A 174 8.51 34.54 -37.00
N TRP A 175 8.79 33.36 -36.47
CA TRP A 175 9.58 32.32 -37.16
C TRP A 175 8.72 31.45 -38.07
N LEU A 176 9.30 30.94 -39.17
CA LEU A 176 8.57 30.06 -40.09
C LEU A 176 8.43 28.63 -39.54
N HIS A 177 9.50 28.12 -38.91
CA HIS A 177 9.54 26.79 -38.33
C HIS A 177 10.06 26.81 -36.88
N LYS A 178 9.67 25.79 -36.10
CA LYS A 178 10.16 25.62 -34.71
C LYS A 178 11.68 25.48 -34.63
N GLN A 179 12.29 24.88 -35.66
CA GLN A 179 13.74 24.72 -35.77
C GLN A 179 14.45 26.05 -35.94
N ASP A 180 13.86 26.99 -36.71
CA ASP A 180 14.43 28.33 -36.88
C ASP A 180 14.41 29.08 -35.54
N ALA A 181 13.29 29.01 -34.82
CA ALA A 181 13.17 29.60 -33.49
C ALA A 181 14.14 28.98 -32.48
N LEU A 182 14.33 27.66 -32.51
CA LEU A 182 15.27 26.98 -31.62
C LEU A 182 16.72 27.35 -31.91
N ARG A 183 17.11 27.41 -33.19
CA ARG A 183 18.46 27.80 -33.62
C ARG A 183 18.79 29.24 -33.23
N ASP A 184 17.81 30.14 -33.31
CA ASP A 184 18.01 31.55 -32.97
C ASP A 184 18.20 31.79 -31.47
N ILE A 185 17.76 30.87 -30.60
CA ILE A 185 17.91 30.96 -29.13
C ILE A 185 18.95 29.97 -28.57
N GLU A 186 19.60 29.20 -29.44
CA GLU A 186 20.44 28.05 -29.08
C GLU A 186 21.64 28.45 -28.24
N ASP A 187 22.36 29.50 -28.63
CA ASP A 187 23.54 29.98 -27.92
C ASP A 187 23.21 30.42 -26.49
N GLU A 188 22.13 31.20 -26.29
CA GLU A 188 21.73 31.66 -24.96
C GLU A 188 21.16 30.54 -24.08
N ILE A 189 20.49 29.55 -24.67
CA ILE A 189 20.10 28.34 -23.94
C ILE A 189 21.35 27.59 -23.49
N ASN A 190 22.35 27.46 -24.35
CA ASN A 190 23.59 26.76 -24.02
C ASN A 190 24.38 27.49 -22.92
N ASP A 191 24.43 28.81 -22.95
CA ASP A 191 25.03 29.63 -21.90
C ASP A 191 24.29 29.45 -20.56
N TYR A 192 22.96 29.49 -20.58
CA TYR A 192 22.15 29.23 -19.39
C TYR A 192 22.44 27.84 -18.80
N ILE A 193 22.53 26.81 -19.65
CA ILE A 193 22.82 25.43 -19.23
C ILE A 193 24.27 25.28 -18.75
N ALA A 194 25.22 26.02 -19.31
CA ALA A 194 26.61 26.02 -18.83
C ALA A 194 26.72 26.58 -17.41
N ILE A 195 25.91 27.59 -17.08
CA ILE A 195 25.87 28.24 -15.76
C ILE A 195 25.07 27.41 -14.73
N HIS A 196 23.89 26.93 -15.12
CA HIS A 196 22.93 26.31 -14.20
C HIS A 196 22.93 24.78 -14.23
N GLY A 197 23.62 24.17 -15.20
CA GLY A 197 23.68 22.73 -15.41
C GLY A 197 22.44 22.17 -16.09
N TRP A 198 22.62 21.05 -16.80
CA TRP A 198 21.49 20.31 -17.38
C TRP A 198 20.88 19.34 -16.34
N PRO A 199 19.56 19.41 -16.05
CA PRO A 199 18.96 18.67 -14.94
C PRO A 199 19.14 17.15 -14.94
N SER A 200 19.32 16.53 -16.11
CA SER A 200 19.56 15.08 -16.22
C SER A 200 21.00 14.67 -16.51
N ALA A 201 21.97 15.59 -16.41
CA ALA A 201 23.38 15.29 -16.67
C ALA A 201 23.94 14.22 -15.71
N THR A 202 23.45 14.17 -14.47
CA THR A 202 23.89 13.23 -13.44
C THR A 202 23.10 11.92 -13.40
N ASP A 203 22.07 11.76 -14.24
CA ASP A 203 21.27 10.55 -14.29
C ASP A 203 22.13 9.37 -14.74
N LYS A 204 21.92 8.18 -14.14
CA LYS A 204 22.73 6.98 -14.42
C LYS A 204 22.86 6.69 -15.93
N ASN A 205 21.81 6.94 -16.71
CA ASN A 205 21.75 6.70 -18.15
C ASN A 205 22.49 7.76 -19.00
N ASN A 206 22.89 8.88 -18.39
CA ASN A 206 23.55 9.99 -19.07
C ASN A 206 25.01 10.19 -18.60
N LYS A 207 25.43 9.55 -17.49
CA LYS A 207 26.81 9.65 -16.97
C LYS A 207 27.89 9.19 -17.94
N SER A 208 27.58 8.24 -18.83
CA SER A 208 28.53 7.69 -19.80
C SER A 208 28.51 8.42 -21.15
N LYS A 209 27.66 9.43 -21.32
CA LYS A 209 27.52 10.15 -22.58
C LYS A 209 28.60 11.22 -22.73
N ASN A 210 29.15 11.34 -23.92
CA ASN A 210 30.05 12.45 -24.24
C ASN A 210 29.28 13.76 -24.47
N GLU A 211 30.00 14.87 -24.61
CA GLU A 211 29.40 16.20 -24.73
C GLU A 211 28.49 16.36 -25.97
N ALA A 212 28.87 15.77 -27.11
CA ALA A 212 28.07 15.78 -28.33
C ALA A 212 26.77 14.98 -28.20
N GLU A 213 26.81 13.84 -27.51
CA GLU A 213 25.63 13.02 -27.21
C GLU A 213 24.67 13.72 -26.24
N LEU A 214 25.22 14.43 -25.25
CA LEU A 214 24.43 15.26 -24.35
C LEU A 214 23.81 16.44 -25.08
N PHE A 215 24.52 17.05 -26.02
CA PHE A 215 24.01 18.13 -26.86
C PHE A 215 22.83 17.68 -27.72
N ALA A 216 22.99 16.61 -28.50
CA ALA A 216 21.91 16.04 -29.31
C ALA A 216 20.70 15.60 -28.47
N LEU A 217 20.95 15.10 -27.25
CA LEU A 217 19.89 14.75 -26.31
C LEU A 217 19.10 15.98 -25.87
N ARG A 218 19.76 17.11 -25.60
CA ARG A 218 19.10 18.38 -25.21
C ARG A 218 18.21 18.88 -26.33
N GLU A 219 18.73 18.95 -27.55
CA GLU A 219 17.98 19.43 -28.72
C GLU A 219 16.71 18.58 -28.94
N ARG A 220 16.86 17.25 -28.92
CA ARG A 220 15.72 16.32 -29.00
C ARG A 220 14.71 16.55 -27.88
N THR A 221 15.19 16.70 -26.65
CA THR A 221 14.33 16.90 -25.48
C THR A 221 13.52 18.19 -25.60
N ILE A 222 14.14 19.29 -26.03
CA ILE A 222 13.47 20.58 -26.24
C ILE A 222 12.44 20.46 -27.37
N MET A 223 12.79 19.77 -28.46
CA MET A 223 11.86 19.50 -29.55
C MET A 223 10.66 18.66 -29.11
N ASP A 224 10.86 17.67 -28.24
CA ASP A 224 9.78 16.89 -27.65
C ASP A 224 8.89 17.75 -26.73
N TRP A 225 9.46 18.65 -25.92
CA TRP A 225 8.67 19.61 -25.13
C TRP A 225 7.86 20.56 -26.01
N SER A 226 8.42 21.04 -27.13
CA SER A 226 7.69 21.88 -28.08
C SER A 226 6.41 21.24 -28.64
N ARG A 227 6.26 19.91 -28.50
CA ARG A 227 5.10 19.12 -28.96
C ARG A 227 4.18 18.72 -27.82
N ASN A 228 4.75 18.35 -26.67
CA ASN A 228 4.05 17.62 -25.61
C ASN A 228 3.90 18.41 -24.31
N ASP A 229 4.76 19.39 -24.04
CA ASP A 229 4.67 20.21 -22.85
C ASP A 229 3.73 21.40 -23.10
N PRO A 230 2.63 21.56 -22.35
CA PRO A 230 1.60 22.57 -22.64
C PRO A 230 2.13 24.00 -22.73
N ASP A 231 3.03 24.38 -21.82
CA ASP A 231 3.52 25.75 -21.69
C ASP A 231 4.57 26.05 -22.76
N VAL A 232 5.54 25.15 -22.94
CA VAL A 232 6.56 25.27 -23.99
C VAL A 232 5.91 25.24 -25.38
N LYS A 233 4.97 24.32 -25.61
CA LYS A 233 4.21 24.26 -26.87
C LYS A 233 3.48 25.57 -27.15
N SER A 234 2.79 26.12 -26.16
CA SER A 234 2.06 27.38 -26.29
C SER A 234 2.99 28.54 -26.60
N ALA A 235 4.18 28.59 -25.99
CA ALA A 235 5.17 29.61 -26.28
C ALA A 235 5.66 29.52 -27.74
N PHE A 236 6.00 28.32 -28.22
CA PHE A 236 6.37 28.12 -29.62
C PHE A 236 5.24 28.51 -30.57
N GLU A 237 3.98 28.15 -30.29
CA GLU A 237 2.85 28.49 -31.15
C GLU A 237 2.61 30.00 -31.26
N ARG A 238 2.89 30.78 -30.20
CA ARG A 238 2.73 32.24 -30.19
C ARG A 238 3.78 32.97 -31.02
N VAL A 239 4.99 32.41 -31.14
CA VAL A 239 6.11 33.07 -31.82
C VAL A 239 6.30 32.62 -33.26
N LEU A 240 5.53 31.64 -33.72
CA LEU A 240 5.53 31.16 -35.09
C LEU A 240 4.61 32.00 -35.98
N LYS A 241 4.99 32.12 -37.24
CA LYS A 241 4.17 32.71 -38.30
C LYS A 241 2.82 32.00 -38.36
N PRO A 242 1.71 32.75 -38.33
CA PRO A 242 0.40 32.14 -38.56
C PRO A 242 0.42 31.49 -39.94
N LYS A 243 0.15 30.18 -39.98
CA LYS A 243 0.00 29.47 -41.26
C LYS A 243 -1.08 30.20 -42.06
N LYS A 244 -0.71 30.74 -43.23
CA LYS A 244 -1.69 31.22 -44.20
C LYS A 244 -2.62 30.05 -44.50
N ARG A 245 -3.91 30.17 -44.13
CA ARG A 245 -4.93 29.22 -44.58
C ARG A 245 -4.87 29.22 -46.11
N GLN A 246 -4.49 28.10 -46.71
CA GLN A 246 -4.70 27.91 -48.14
C GLN A 246 -6.20 27.81 -48.34
N THR A 247 -6.80 28.86 -48.88
CA THR A 247 -8.11 28.77 -49.52
C THR A 247 -7.90 28.05 -50.85
N ARG A 248 -8.23 26.76 -50.91
CA ARG A 248 -8.57 26.05 -52.14
C ARG A 248 -9.35 24.78 -51.81
#